data_AF-A0A382XUS7-F1
#
_entry.id   AF-A0A382XUS7-F1
#
_cell.length_a   1.000
_cell.length_b   1.000
_cell.length_c   1.000
_cell.angle_alpha   90.00
_cell.angle_beta   90.00
_cell.angle_gamma   90.00
#
_symmetry.space_group_name_H-M   'P 1'
#
loop_
_entity.id
_entity.type
_entity.pdbx_description
1 polymer ?
#
loop_
_entity_poly.entity_id
_entity_poly.type
_entity_poly.pdbx_seq_one_letter_code
_entity_poly.pdbx_strand_id
1 'polypeptide(L)'
;MISIRASIKSVSCIFALVNLLMAGSGLAIVINEIHHNPPDNTVRQEIIELFNPGTDEVNLGGWRFSGAVNYVFSEGVKIGAGSYL
;
A
#
# COMPACT_ATOMS: atom_id res chain seq x y z
N MET A 1 -26.41 -23.78 45.01
CA MET A 1 -25.44 -22.68 44.84
C MET A 1 -24.36 -23.16 43.87
N ILE A 2 -24.50 -22.86 42.58
CA ILE A 2 -23.51 -23.25 41.55
C ILE A 2 -22.55 -22.08 41.40
N SER A 3 -21.34 -22.23 41.95
CA SER A 3 -20.27 -21.25 41.83
C SER A 3 -19.54 -21.49 40.51
N ILE A 4 -19.84 -20.68 39.49
CA ILE A 4 -19.06 -20.64 38.25
C ILE A 4 -17.77 -19.88 38.55
N ARG A 5 -16.65 -20.59 38.69
CA ARG A 5 -15.32 -19.96 38.68
C ARG A 5 -14.97 -19.63 37.23
N ALA A 6 -15.02 -18.35 36.87
CA ALA A 6 -14.52 -17.86 35.60
C ALA A 6 -12.99 -18.06 35.57
N SER A 7 -12.55 -19.01 34.76
CA SER A 7 -11.13 -19.32 34.55
C SER A 7 -10.44 -18.18 33.78
N ILE A 8 -9.18 -17.94 34.14
CA ILE A 8 -8.27 -16.90 33.62
C ILE A 8 -8.10 -17.05 32.10
N LYS A 9 -8.98 -16.43 31.31
CA LYS A 9 -8.89 -16.35 29.83
C LYS A 9 -8.40 -14.97 29.34
N SER A 10 -8.09 -14.07 30.25
CA SER A 10 -7.91 -12.63 30.00
C SER A 10 -6.66 -12.28 29.19
N VAL A 11 -5.52 -12.94 29.41
CA VAL A 11 -4.26 -12.60 28.71
C VAL A 11 -4.31 -12.97 27.22
N SER A 12 -4.91 -14.11 26.88
CA SER A 12 -5.02 -14.58 25.49
C SER A 12 -5.98 -13.71 24.66
N CYS A 13 -7.08 -13.26 25.28
CA CYS A 13 -8.00 -12.31 24.64
C CYS A 13 -7.36 -10.94 24.41
N ILE A 14 -6.51 -10.46 25.33
CA ILE A 14 -5.80 -9.18 25.15
C ILE A 14 -4.79 -9.28 24.00
N PHE A 15 -4.04 -10.39 23.89
CA PHE A 15 -3.09 -10.58 22.79
C PHE A 15 -3.79 -10.67 21.43
N ALA A 16 -4.93 -11.35 21.36
CA ALA A 16 -5.76 -11.40 20.16
C ALA A 16 -6.37 -10.03 19.81
N LEU A 17 -6.81 -9.25 20.82
CA LEU A 17 -7.31 -7.88 20.62
C LEU A 17 -6.23 -6.94 20.09
N VAL A 18 -5.00 -7.03 20.63
CA VAL A 18 -3.88 -6.20 20.16
C VAL A 18 -3.54 -6.51 18.70
N ASN A 19 -3.50 -7.79 18.30
CA ASN A 19 -3.29 -8.16 16.89
C ASN A 19 -4.41 -7.66 15.98
N LEU A 20 -5.66 -7.67 16.45
CA LEU A 20 -6.82 -7.14 15.71
C LEU A 20 -6.79 -5.61 15.59
N LEU A 21 -6.22 -4.90 16.57
CA LEU A 21 -6.10 -3.44 16.57
C LEU A 21 -4.94 -2.92 15.70
N MET A 22 -3.93 -3.75 15.41
CA MET A 22 -2.80 -3.40 14.53
C MET A 22 -3.05 -3.76 13.06
N ALA A 23 -4.12 -4.50 12.76
CA ALA A 23 -4.54 -4.85 11.40
C ALA A 23 -5.27 -3.66 10.75
N GLY A 24 -4.57 -2.61 10.34
CA GLY A 24 -5.30 -1.42 9.88
C GLY A 24 -4.51 -0.27 9.29
N SER A 25 -3.30 -0.48 8.79
CA SER A 25 -2.62 0.50 7.96
C SER A 25 -2.05 -0.21 6.74
N GLY A 26 -2.90 -0.48 5.74
CA GLY A 26 -2.39 -0.85 4.42
C GLY A 26 -1.43 0.25 3.97
N LEU A 27 -0.17 -0.09 3.77
CA LEU A 27 0.83 0.88 3.34
C LEU A 27 0.38 1.41 1.97
N ALA A 28 0.30 2.73 1.84
CA ALA A 28 -0.17 3.37 0.61
C ALA A 28 0.86 3.23 -0.51
N ILE A 29 0.41 3.31 -1.77
CA ILE A 29 1.31 3.48 -2.91
C ILE A 29 2.12 4.75 -2.73
N VAL A 30 3.43 4.65 -2.94
CA VAL A 30 4.36 5.78 -2.83
C VAL A 30 5.00 6.06 -4.19
N ILE A 31 5.41 7.32 -4.40
CA ILE A 31 6.34 7.68 -5.47
C ILE A 31 7.73 7.26 -4.98
N ASN A 32 8.33 6.28 -5.66
CA ASN A 32 9.65 5.76 -5.32
C ASN A 32 10.77 6.57 -5.96
N GLU A 33 10.65 6.85 -7.26
CA GLU A 33 11.65 7.59 -8.03
C GLU A 33 11.00 8.62 -8.96
N ILE A 34 11.70 9.74 -9.14
CA ILE A 34 11.44 10.70 -10.21
C ILE A 34 12.74 10.87 -10.99
N HIS A 35 12.85 10.15 -12.11
CA HIS A 35 13.96 10.32 -13.04
C HIS A 35 13.61 11.43 -14.01
N HIS A 36 14.26 12.58 -13.88
CA HIS A 36 14.01 13.75 -14.72
C HIS A 36 15.31 14.32 -15.27
N ASN A 37 15.23 14.97 -16.43
CA ASN A 37 16.34 15.65 -17.09
C ASN A 37 17.61 14.77 -17.24
N PRO A 38 17.51 13.61 -17.91
CA PRO A 38 18.67 12.80 -18.22
C PRO A 38 19.68 13.59 -19.09
N PRO A 39 20.97 13.20 -19.10
CA PRO A 39 21.98 13.86 -19.93
C PRO A 39 21.65 13.87 -21.43
N ASP A 40 20.93 12.85 -21.90
CA ASP A 40 20.43 12.76 -23.27
C ASP A 40 18.89 12.83 -23.28
N ASN A 41 18.37 13.99 -23.66
CA ASN A 41 16.92 14.24 -23.76
C ASN A 41 16.33 13.81 -25.11
N THR A 42 17.11 13.20 -26.01
CA THR A 42 16.61 12.67 -27.29
C THR A 42 16.00 11.27 -27.15
N VAL A 43 16.27 10.61 -26.03
CA VAL A 43 15.71 9.31 -25.66
C VAL A 43 14.73 9.45 -24.52
N ARG A 44 13.67 8.63 -24.53
CA ARG A 44 12.62 8.69 -23.51
C ARG A 44 13.06 7.92 -22.25
N GLN A 45 13.80 8.58 -21.38
CA GLN A 45 14.31 8.00 -20.12
C GLN A 45 13.64 8.58 -18.87
N GLU A 46 12.85 9.66 -19.00
CA GLU A 46 12.15 10.25 -17.86
C GLU A 46 10.97 9.38 -17.41
N ILE A 47 10.91 9.10 -16.10
CA ILE A 47 9.89 8.26 -15.48
C ILE A 47 9.51 8.78 -14.09
N ILE A 48 8.29 8.43 -13.67
CA ILE A 48 7.83 8.48 -12.28
C ILE A 48 7.55 7.03 -11.89
N GLU A 49 8.33 6.48 -10.97
CA GLU A 49 8.17 5.11 -10.51
C GLU A 49 7.27 5.06 -9.27
N LEU A 50 6.31 4.15 -9.28
CA LEU A 50 5.47 3.85 -8.13
C LEU A 50 5.93 2.58 -7.44
N PHE A 51 5.85 2.54 -6.11
CA PHE A 51 6.10 1.35 -5.31
C PHE A 51 4.90 1.05 -4.41
N ASN A 52 4.55 -0.23 -4.32
CA ASN A 52 3.58 -0.74 -3.36
C ASN A 52 4.29 -1.40 -2.17
N PRO A 53 4.53 -0.67 -1.07
CA PRO A 53 5.09 -1.26 0.15
C PRO A 53 4.09 -2.16 0.90
N GLY A 54 2.82 -2.18 0.50
CA GLY A 54 1.75 -2.95 1.14
C GLY A 54 1.87 -4.45 0.92
N THR A 55 1.00 -5.18 1.63
CA THR A 55 0.92 -6.65 1.58
C THR A 55 -0.08 -7.17 0.55
N ASP A 56 -0.89 -6.28 -0.03
CA ASP A 56 -1.96 -6.61 -0.97
C ASP A 56 -1.76 -5.91 -2.32
N GLU A 57 -2.34 -6.46 -3.38
CA GLU A 57 -2.39 -5.82 -4.70
C GLU A 57 -3.29 -4.56 -4.66
N VAL A 58 -2.83 -3.47 -5.28
CA VAL A 58 -3.61 -2.24 -5.41
C VAL A 58 -4.00 -2.02 -6.86
N ASN A 59 -5.29 -1.82 -7.11
CA ASN A 59 -5.82 -1.40 -8.41
C ASN A 59 -5.72 0.12 -8.56
N LEU A 60 -4.97 0.56 -9.58
CA LEU A 60 -4.76 1.97 -9.91
C LEU A 60 -5.76 2.49 -10.95
N GLY A 61 -6.69 1.66 -11.44
CA GLY A 61 -7.70 2.07 -12.42
C GLY A 61 -8.39 3.39 -12.02
N GLY A 62 -8.34 4.37 -12.91
CA GLY A 62 -8.91 5.71 -12.68
C GLY A 62 -8.11 6.63 -11.77
N TRP A 63 -7.01 6.17 -11.15
CA TRP A 63 -6.07 7.05 -10.45
C TRP A 63 -5.42 8.01 -11.45
N ARG A 64 -5.05 9.19 -10.96
CA ARG A 64 -4.52 10.26 -11.80
C ARG A 64 -3.31 10.93 -11.16
N PHE A 65 -2.25 11.08 -11.94
CA PHE A 65 -1.29 12.16 -11.72
C PHE A 65 -1.88 13.48 -12.20
N SER A 66 -1.89 14.47 -11.32
CA SER A 66 -2.34 15.83 -11.60
C SER A 66 -1.27 16.85 -11.23
N GLY A 67 -1.24 17.99 -11.91
CA GLY A 67 -0.27 19.06 -11.68
C GLY A 67 0.81 19.05 -12.76
N ALA A 68 2.04 18.71 -12.38
CA ALA A 68 3.19 18.71 -13.30
C ALA A 68 3.02 17.74 -14.48
N VAL A 69 2.31 16.63 -14.28
CA VAL A 69 1.94 15.66 -15.31
C VAL A 69 0.42 15.44 -15.26
N ASN A 70 -0.19 15.20 -16.42
CA ASN A 70 -1.58 14.82 -16.55
C ASN A 70 -1.68 13.42 -17.15
N TYR A 71 -1.86 12.43 -16.29
CA TYR A 71 -1.94 11.02 -16.70
C TYR A 71 -2.97 10.29 -15.87
N VAL A 72 -3.85 9.52 -16.52
CA VAL A 72 -4.86 8.68 -15.86
C VAL A 72 -4.53 7.23 -16.18
N PHE A 73 -4.45 6.41 -15.14
CA PHE A 73 -4.25 4.97 -15.31
C PHE A 73 -5.51 4.34 -15.90
N SER A 74 -5.34 3.59 -16.99
CA SER A 74 -6.41 2.79 -17.58
C SER A 74 -6.98 1.79 -16.57
N GLU A 75 -8.23 1.40 -16.77
CA GLU A 75 -8.85 0.35 -15.96
C GLU A 75 -8.02 -0.94 -15.99
N GLY A 76 -7.96 -1.61 -14.83
CA GLY A 76 -7.25 -2.87 -14.66
C GLY A 76 -5.73 -2.75 -14.52
N VAL A 77 -5.15 -1.55 -14.49
CA VAL A 77 -3.75 -1.38 -14.07
C VAL A 77 -3.64 -1.65 -12.58
N LYS A 78 -2.73 -2.53 -12.20
CA LYS A 78 -2.51 -2.92 -10.80
C LYS A 78 -1.05 -3.02 -10.47
N ILE A 79 -0.74 -2.85 -9.20
CA ILE A 79 0.60 -3.05 -8.64
C ILE A 79 0.52 -4.07 -7.52
N GLY A 80 1.24 -5.18 -7.68
CA GLY A 80 1.29 -6.25 -6.69
C GLY A 80 1.98 -5.78 -5.40
N ALA A 81 1.81 -6.55 -4.31
CA ALA A 81 2.52 -6.31 -3.06
C ALA A 81 4.05 -6.34 -3.28
N GLY A 82 4.76 -5.37 -2.71
CA GLY A 82 6.23 -5.25 -2.85
C GLY A 82 6.72 -5.05 -4.28
N SER A 83 5.86 -4.64 -5.21
CA SER A 83 6.18 -4.47 -6.64
C SER A 83 6.31 -2.99 -7.02
N TYR A 84 6.94 -2.75 -8.18
CA TYR A 84 7.14 -1.44 -8.79
C TYR A 84 6.35 -1.32 -10.09
N LEU A 85 6.00 -0.09 -10.49
CA LEU A 85 5.36 0.25 -11.77
C LEU A 85 5.96 1.51 -12.37
#